data_AF-A0A7W1G052-F1
#
_entry.id   AF-A0A7W1G052-F1
#
_cell.length_a   1.000
_cell.length_b   1.000
_cell.length_c   1.000
_cell.angle_alpha   90.00
_cell.angle_beta   90.00
_cell.angle_gamma   90.00
#
_symmetry.space_group_name_H-M   'P 1'
#
loop_
_entity.id
_entity.type
_entity.pdbx_description
1 polymer ?
#
loop_
_entity_poly.entity_id
_entity_poly.type
_entity_poly.pdbx_seq_one_letter_code
_entity_poly.pdbx_strand_id
1 'polypeptide(L)'
;LAFALSGSLLAFLIFNFAPAKIFMGDSGSLTIGLIIAVLAIRLVGYDVSSIKNQFILNSSKPIFVMAVLVYPLVDTLRIFIYRAVRGVSPFSADRNHIHHRLIDIGCSHKLTTIILYCVNIVIIAITLSFTYISPTYALIIVGGAALILAQIPFLITKRKNRIGNENES
;
A
#
# COMPACT_ATOMS: atom_id res chain seq x y z
N LEU A 1 -10.16 -6.15 19.06
CA LEU A 1 -8.78 -6.05 18.53
C LEU A 1 -8.63 -4.90 17.54
N ALA A 2 -9.38 -4.86 16.43
CA ALA A 2 -9.27 -3.79 15.42
C ALA A 2 -9.47 -2.37 15.98
N PHE A 3 -10.50 -2.13 16.80
CA PHE A 3 -10.72 -0.82 17.44
C PHE A 3 -9.61 -0.42 18.41
N ALA A 4 -9.12 -1.38 19.21
CA ALA A 4 -8.01 -1.13 20.13
C ALA A 4 -6.71 -0.78 19.38
N LEU A 5 -6.39 -1.53 18.32
CA LEU A 5 -5.24 -1.24 17.46
C LEU A 5 -5.40 0.14 16.81
N SER A 6 -6.56 0.44 16.22
CA SER A 6 -6.86 1.74 15.60
C SER A 6 -6.71 2.90 16.60
N GLY A 7 -7.27 2.77 17.80
CA GLY A 7 -7.12 3.78 18.85
C GLY A 7 -5.67 3.98 19.28
N SER A 8 -4.91 2.90 19.45
CA SER A 8 -3.48 2.98 19.79
C SER A 8 -2.65 3.62 18.67
N LEU A 9 -2.96 3.33 17.41
CA LEU A 9 -2.31 3.89 16.22
C LEU A 9 -2.65 5.36 16.03
N LEU A 10 -3.89 5.77 16.30
CA LEU A 10 -4.30 7.17 16.29
C LEU A 10 -3.54 7.97 17.36
N ALA A 11 -3.45 7.44 18.58
CA ALA A 11 -2.64 8.05 19.63
C ALA A 11 -1.17 8.13 19.24
N PHE A 12 -0.60 7.03 18.74
CA PHE A 12 0.78 7.00 18.24
C PHE A 12 1.01 8.02 17.12
N LEU A 13 0.08 8.13 16.17
CA LEU A 13 0.17 9.05 15.03
C LEU A 13 0.25 10.51 15.49
N ILE A 14 -0.47 10.91 16.54
CA ILE A 14 -0.39 12.28 17.09
C ILE A 14 1.05 12.62 17.53
N PHE A 15 1.75 11.66 18.14
CA PHE A 15 3.14 11.86 18.59
C PHE A 15 4.19 11.57 17.51
N ASN A 16 3.83 10.79 16.49
CA ASN A 16 4.71 10.43 15.37
C ASN A 16 4.61 11.41 14.19
N PHE A 17 3.56 12.23 14.12
CA PHE A 17 3.39 13.21 13.04
C PHE A 17 4.52 14.25 13.05
N ALA A 18 4.96 14.68 11.86
CA ALA A 18 6.15 15.53 11.73
C ALA A 18 5.99 16.89 12.44
N PRO A 19 6.91 17.29 13.35
CA PRO A 19 8.15 16.59 13.75
C PRO A 19 7.91 15.44 14.75
N ALA A 20 8.42 14.24 14.44
CA ALA A 20 8.17 13.03 15.22
C ALA A 20 8.84 13.08 16.60
N LYS A 21 8.07 12.79 17.65
CA LYS A 21 8.53 12.73 19.05
C LYS A 21 8.85 11.30 19.49
N ILE A 22 8.17 10.33 18.91
CA ILE A 22 8.36 8.91 19.15
C ILE A 22 8.48 8.17 17.82
N PHE A 23 9.35 7.16 17.77
CA PHE A 23 9.52 6.27 16.62
C PHE A 23 8.98 4.88 16.95
N MET A 24 8.44 4.21 15.94
CA MET A 24 7.81 2.90 16.09
C MET A 24 8.80 1.79 16.46
N GLY A 25 10.01 1.87 15.90
CA GLY A 25 11.01 0.80 15.96
C GLY A 25 10.57 -0.48 15.24
N ASP A 26 11.46 -1.48 15.24
CA ASP A 26 11.21 -2.76 14.58
C ASP A 26 10.19 -3.61 15.35
N SER A 27 10.29 -3.64 16.67
CA SER A 27 9.33 -4.39 17.51
C SER A 27 7.89 -3.90 17.32
N GLY A 28 7.69 -2.58 17.21
CA GLY A 28 6.38 -2.00 16.96
C GLY A 28 5.84 -2.36 15.58
N SER A 29 6.65 -2.16 14.52
CA SER A 29 6.21 -2.40 13.14
C SER A 29 5.89 -3.88 12.88
N LEU A 30 6.70 -4.81 13.41
CA LEU A 30 6.46 -6.25 13.30
C LEU A 30 5.21 -6.70 14.07
N THR A 31 4.99 -6.18 15.27
CA THR A 31 3.79 -6.48 16.07
C THR A 31 2.52 -6.01 15.36
N ILE A 32 2.53 -4.80 14.80
CA ILE A 32 1.39 -4.26 14.06
C ILE A 32 1.15 -5.06 12.77
N GLY A 33 2.22 -5.42 12.05
CA GLY A 33 2.14 -6.31 10.90
C GLY A 33 1.47 -7.65 11.22
N LEU A 34 1.86 -8.28 12.33
CA LEU A 34 1.27 -9.53 12.81
C LEU A 34 -0.22 -9.38 13.12
N ILE A 35 -0.61 -8.33 13.87
CA ILE A 35 -2.02 -8.10 14.22
C ILE A 35 -2.85 -7.85 12.94
N ILE A 36 -2.34 -7.06 12.00
CA ILE A 36 -2.99 -6.81 10.71
C ILE A 36 -3.15 -8.11 9.92
N ALA A 37 -2.14 -8.98 9.88
CA ALA A 37 -2.22 -10.28 9.20
C ALA A 37 -3.30 -11.19 9.82
N VAL A 38 -3.37 -11.27 11.14
CA VAL A 38 -4.41 -12.05 11.85
C VAL A 38 -5.81 -11.47 11.54
N LEU A 39 -5.97 -10.15 11.56
CA LEU A 39 -7.23 -9.50 11.23
C LEU A 39 -7.65 -9.74 9.77
N ALA A 40 -6.70 -9.70 8.83
CA ALA A 40 -6.91 -9.98 7.42
C ALA A 40 -7.42 -11.41 7.19
N ILE A 41 -6.76 -12.41 7.79
CA ILE A 41 -7.17 -13.83 7.69
C ILE A 41 -8.56 -14.04 8.29
N ARG A 42 -8.80 -13.47 9.48
CA ARG A 42 -10.10 -13.52 10.16
C ARG A 42 -11.21 -12.91 9.29
N LEU A 43 -10.95 -11.79 8.63
CA LEU A 43 -11.92 -11.13 7.75
C LEU A 43 -12.26 -11.99 6.54
N VAL A 44 -11.27 -12.60 5.89
CA VAL A 44 -11.53 -13.51 4.75
C VAL A 44 -12.38 -14.71 5.17
N GLY A 45 -12.09 -15.31 6.33
CA GLY A 45 -12.83 -16.45 6.86
C GLY A 45 -14.17 -16.12 7.53
N TYR A 46 -14.49 -14.84 7.73
CA TYR A 46 -15.70 -14.44 8.47
C TYR A 46 -16.96 -14.80 7.69
N ASP A 47 -17.89 -15.52 8.32
CA ASP A 47 -19.18 -15.82 7.72
C ASP A 47 -20.09 -14.58 7.77
N VAL A 48 -20.41 -14.08 6.58
CA VAL A 48 -21.22 -12.88 6.39
C VAL A 48 -22.70 -13.20 6.20
N SER A 49 -23.10 -14.48 6.22
CA SER A 49 -24.49 -14.94 6.04
C SER A 49 -25.51 -14.22 6.92
N SER A 50 -25.09 -13.80 8.12
CA SER A 50 -25.92 -13.10 9.10
C SER A 50 -25.95 -11.57 8.92
N ILE A 51 -25.14 -11.01 8.01
CA ILE A 51 -25.04 -9.56 7.76
C ILE A 51 -26.10 -9.15 6.74
N LYS A 52 -27.05 -8.30 7.13
CA LYS A 52 -28.11 -7.77 6.22
C LYS A 52 -27.60 -6.80 5.14
N ASN A 53 -26.34 -6.36 5.21
CA ASN A 53 -25.77 -5.42 4.26
C ASN A 53 -25.31 -6.13 2.98
N GLN A 54 -26.11 -6.00 1.92
CA GLN A 54 -25.85 -6.59 0.59
C GLN A 54 -24.53 -6.14 -0.03
N PHE A 55 -24.04 -4.94 0.31
CA PHE A 55 -22.78 -4.41 -0.21
C PHE A 55 -21.57 -5.22 0.29
N ILE A 56 -21.63 -5.67 1.55
CA ILE A 56 -20.59 -6.49 2.18
C ILE A 56 -20.69 -7.94 1.73
N LEU A 57 -21.91 -8.45 1.53
CA LEU A 57 -22.18 -9.82 1.08
C LEU A 57 -21.62 -10.11 -0.32
N ASN A 58 -21.73 -9.15 -1.23
CA ASN A 58 -21.41 -9.37 -2.63
C ASN A 58 -19.93 -9.10 -2.94
N SER A 59 -19.21 -8.38 -2.08
CA SER A 59 -17.80 -8.07 -2.28
C SER A 59 -16.91 -9.27 -2.01
N SER A 60 -15.93 -9.52 -2.88
CA SER A 60 -14.91 -10.53 -2.65
C SER A 60 -13.99 -10.15 -1.48
N LYS A 61 -14.15 -10.83 -0.34
CA LYS A 61 -13.39 -10.56 0.90
C LYS A 61 -11.86 -10.57 0.69
N PRO A 62 -11.25 -11.55 -0.01
CA PRO A 62 -9.80 -11.53 -0.27
C PRO A 62 -9.35 -10.30 -1.07
N ILE A 63 -10.14 -9.89 -2.06
CA ILE A 63 -9.80 -8.73 -2.92
C ILE A 63 -9.88 -7.45 -2.11
N PHE A 64 -10.91 -7.31 -1.26
CA PHE A 64 -11.03 -6.18 -0.36
C PHE A 64 -9.84 -6.09 0.61
N VAL A 65 -9.41 -7.21 1.20
CA VAL A 65 -8.22 -7.24 2.06
C VAL A 65 -6.96 -6.83 1.30
N MET A 66 -6.76 -7.34 0.09
CA MET A 66 -5.63 -6.95 -0.76
C MET A 66 -5.66 -5.47 -1.12
N ALA A 67 -6.85 -4.90 -1.37
CA ALA A 67 -7.03 -3.49 -1.66
C ALA A 67 -6.67 -2.59 -0.46
N VAL A 68 -7.10 -2.96 0.75
CA VAL A 68 -6.74 -2.23 1.99
C VAL A 68 -5.23 -2.26 2.23
N LEU A 69 -4.59 -3.40 1.98
CA LEU A 69 -3.16 -3.61 2.16
C LEU A 69 -2.34 -3.34 0.88
N VAL A 70 -2.92 -2.66 -0.11
CA VAL A 70 -2.33 -2.55 -1.45
C VAL A 70 -0.95 -1.89 -1.42
N TYR A 71 -0.78 -0.82 -0.63
CA TYR A 71 0.48 -0.10 -0.57
C TYR A 71 1.65 -0.97 -0.07
N PRO A 72 1.60 -1.53 1.15
CA PRO A 72 2.70 -2.38 1.64
C PRO A 72 2.85 -3.64 0.78
N LEU A 73 1.77 -4.21 0.26
CA LEU A 73 1.83 -5.41 -0.59
C LEU A 73 2.54 -5.13 -1.92
N VAL A 74 2.17 -4.07 -2.62
CA VAL A 74 2.76 -3.73 -3.92
C VAL A 74 4.20 -3.25 -3.76
N ASP A 75 4.49 -2.40 -2.77
CA ASP A 75 5.84 -1.86 -2.56
C ASP A 75 6.85 -2.97 -2.21
N THR A 76 6.47 -3.88 -1.30
CA THR A 76 7.33 -5.01 -0.90
C THR A 76 7.49 -6.03 -2.02
N LEU A 77 6.40 -6.48 -2.68
CA LEU A 77 6.47 -7.43 -3.78
C LEU A 77 7.29 -6.88 -4.95
N ARG A 78 7.11 -5.60 -5.30
CA ARG A 78 7.86 -4.97 -6.38
C ARG A 78 9.36 -5.00 -6.11
N ILE A 79 9.79 -4.61 -4.91
CA ILE A 79 11.22 -4.59 -4.55
C ILE A 79 11.76 -6.02 -4.48
N PHE A 80 10.99 -6.95 -3.92
CA PHE A 80 11.34 -8.36 -3.89
C PHE A 80 11.61 -8.90 -5.30
N ILE A 81 10.69 -8.67 -6.25
CA ILE A 81 10.84 -9.08 -7.66
C ILE A 81 12.03 -8.38 -8.32
N TYR A 82 12.14 -7.06 -8.17
CA TYR A 82 13.24 -6.27 -8.75
C TYR A 82 14.62 -6.81 -8.34
N ARG A 83 14.76 -7.22 -7.08
CA ARG A 83 16.01 -7.74 -6.52
C ARG A 83 16.27 -9.18 -6.94
N ALA A 84 15.24 -10.02 -6.90
CA ALA A 84 15.33 -11.41 -7.34
C ALA A 84 15.80 -11.48 -8.80
N VAL A 85 15.26 -10.64 -9.68
CA VAL A 85 15.68 -10.56 -11.10
C VAL A 85 17.13 -10.08 -11.26
N ARG A 86 17.64 -9.27 -10.32
CA ARG A 86 19.02 -8.77 -10.33
C ARG A 86 20.02 -9.64 -9.57
N GLY A 87 19.60 -10.78 -9.03
CA GLY A 87 20.45 -11.67 -8.23
C GLY A 87 20.93 -11.05 -6.91
N VAL A 88 20.31 -9.96 -6.46
CA VAL A 88 20.61 -9.33 -5.16
C VAL A 88 19.70 -9.96 -4.10
N SER A 89 20.25 -10.31 -2.94
CA SER A 89 19.47 -10.83 -1.81
C SER A 89 18.25 -9.95 -1.57
N PRO A 90 17.02 -10.48 -1.37
CA PRO A 90 15.81 -9.71 -1.09
C PRO A 90 15.80 -8.92 0.23
N PHE A 91 16.80 -9.12 1.11
CA PHE A 91 16.83 -8.57 2.48
C PHE A 91 17.87 -7.46 2.73
N SER A 92 18.76 -7.17 1.78
CA SER A 92 19.70 -6.02 1.88
C SER A 92 18.95 -4.67 1.92
N ALA A 93 19.51 -3.64 2.54
CA ALA A 93 18.89 -2.30 2.54
C ALA A 93 18.88 -1.67 1.14
N ASP A 94 17.77 -1.05 0.73
CA ASP A 94 17.63 -0.34 -0.55
C ASP A 94 16.74 0.91 -0.40
N ARG A 95 16.99 1.94 -1.22
CA ARG A 95 16.19 3.18 -1.31
C ARG A 95 15.17 3.16 -2.46
N ASN A 96 14.89 2.00 -3.06
CA ASN A 96 14.01 1.89 -4.22
C ASN A 96 12.50 1.79 -3.91
N HIS A 97 12.10 2.10 -2.67
CA HIS A 97 10.70 2.19 -2.27
C HIS A 97 9.97 3.35 -2.96
N ILE A 98 8.66 3.18 -3.18
CA ILE A 98 7.81 4.16 -3.87
C ILE A 98 7.91 5.55 -3.21
N HIS A 99 7.90 5.59 -1.88
CA HIS A 99 7.97 6.86 -1.14
C HIS A 99 9.31 7.59 -1.34
N HIS A 100 10.44 6.89 -1.42
CA HIS A 100 11.73 7.51 -1.72
C HIS A 100 11.74 8.10 -3.12
N ARG A 101 11.12 7.44 -4.11
CA ARG A 101 11.02 8.00 -5.46
C ARG A 101 10.16 9.25 -5.54
N LEU A 102 9.05 9.29 -4.82
CA LEU A 102 8.23 10.51 -4.74
C LEU A 102 9.05 11.68 -4.18
N ILE A 103 9.88 11.42 -3.16
CA ILE A 103 10.80 12.42 -2.61
C ILE A 103 11.87 12.84 -3.64
N ASP A 104 12.50 11.89 -4.34
CA ASP A 104 13.51 12.16 -5.39
C ASP A 104 12.96 13.05 -6.53
N ILE A 105 11.66 12.94 -6.82
CA ILE A 105 10.99 13.76 -7.86
C ILE A 105 10.79 15.20 -7.39
N GLY A 106 10.82 15.45 -6.08
CA GLY A 106 10.68 16.77 -5.46
C GLY A 106 9.49 16.89 -4.50
N CYS A 107 8.79 15.79 -4.17
CA CYS A 107 7.71 15.84 -3.19
C CYS A 107 8.27 15.99 -1.76
N SER A 108 7.60 16.79 -0.93
CA SER A 108 7.89 16.81 0.50
C SER A 108 7.47 15.50 1.16
N HIS A 109 8.05 15.16 2.32
CA HIS A 109 7.63 13.99 3.10
C HIS A 109 6.13 13.98 3.40
N LYS A 110 5.56 15.15 3.77
CA LYS A 110 4.11 15.29 4.04
C LYS A 110 3.28 15.01 2.78
N LEU A 111 3.67 15.60 1.64
CA LEU A 111 2.96 15.40 0.38
C LEU A 111 3.03 13.94 -0.07
N THR A 112 4.19 13.30 0.07
CA THR A 112 4.38 11.88 -0.23
C THR A 112 3.40 11.02 0.56
N THR A 113 3.30 11.21 1.87
CA THR A 113 2.34 10.47 2.72
C THR A 113 0.89 10.69 2.27
N ILE A 114 0.51 11.93 1.94
CA ILE A 114 -0.86 12.24 1.45
C ILE A 114 -1.14 11.54 0.13
N ILE A 115 -0.22 11.57 -0.83
CA ILE A 115 -0.37 10.88 -2.13
C ILE A 115 -0.60 9.39 -1.90
N LEU A 116 0.18 8.76 -1.02
CA LEU A 116 0.05 7.33 -0.72
C LEU A 116 -1.31 7.00 -0.09
N TYR A 117 -1.82 7.84 0.82
CA TYR A 117 -3.17 7.68 1.36
C TYR A 117 -4.25 7.85 0.29
N CYS A 118 -4.14 8.87 -0.57
CA CYS A 118 -5.09 9.08 -1.67
C CYS A 118 -5.12 7.89 -2.62
N VAL A 119 -3.96 7.36 -3.02
CA VAL A 119 -3.87 6.17 -3.87
C VAL A 119 -4.52 4.95 -3.21
N ASN A 120 -4.27 4.74 -1.92
CA ASN A 120 -4.86 3.63 -1.18
C ASN A 120 -6.40 3.75 -1.10
N ILE A 121 -6.92 4.93 -0.78
CA ILE A 121 -8.36 5.22 -0.76
C ILE A 121 -9.00 5.01 -2.14
N VAL A 122 -8.35 5.47 -3.21
CA VAL A 122 -8.84 5.28 -4.58
C VAL A 122 -8.92 3.80 -4.93
N ILE A 123 -7.91 3.00 -4.59
CA ILE A 123 -7.93 1.54 -4.84
C ILE A 123 -9.04 0.84 -4.05
N ILE A 124 -9.25 1.23 -2.79
CA ILE A 124 -10.37 0.71 -1.98
C ILE A 124 -11.70 1.09 -2.62
N ALA A 125 -11.89 2.35 -3.03
CA ALA A 125 -13.11 2.82 -3.68
C ALA A 125 -13.39 2.05 -4.98
N ILE A 126 -12.38 1.86 -5.84
CA ILE A 126 -12.47 1.04 -7.05
C ILE A 126 -12.91 -0.39 -6.72
N THR A 127 -12.31 -1.00 -5.70
CA THR A 127 -12.65 -2.36 -5.27
C THR A 127 -14.11 -2.46 -4.85
N LEU A 128 -14.61 -1.48 -4.09
CA LEU A 128 -16.00 -1.41 -3.65
C LEU A 128 -16.98 -1.13 -4.80
N SER A 129 -16.57 -0.39 -5.84
CA SER A 129 -17.40 -0.19 -7.04
C SER A 129 -17.61 -1.48 -7.84
N PHE A 130 -16.69 -2.44 -7.75
CA PHE A 130 -16.74 -3.72 -8.48
C PHE A 130 -17.33 -4.89 -7.69
N THR A 131 -18.15 -4.59 -6.69
CA THR A 131 -18.85 -5.56 -5.82
C THR A 131 -19.65 -6.62 -6.59
N TYR A 132 -20.19 -6.29 -7.78
CA TYR A 132 -21.06 -7.20 -8.56
C TYR A 132 -20.34 -7.91 -9.70
N ILE A 133 -19.02 -7.72 -9.84
CA ILE A 133 -18.22 -8.35 -10.89
C ILE A 133 -17.63 -9.67 -10.38
N SER A 134 -17.39 -10.62 -11.28
CA SER A 134 -16.70 -11.85 -10.91
C SER A 134 -15.37 -11.54 -10.19
N PRO A 135 -15.00 -12.27 -9.12
CA PRO A 135 -13.77 -12.02 -8.37
C PRO A 135 -12.52 -12.00 -9.26
N THR A 136 -12.47 -12.83 -10.31
CA THR A 136 -11.34 -12.88 -11.25
C THR A 136 -11.13 -11.55 -11.96
N TYR A 137 -12.19 -10.96 -12.53
CA TYR A 137 -12.10 -9.67 -13.20
C TYR A 137 -11.79 -8.54 -12.20
N ALA A 138 -12.42 -8.56 -11.02
CA ALA A 138 -12.12 -7.58 -9.98
C ALA A 138 -10.64 -7.62 -9.57
N LEU A 139 -10.05 -8.82 -9.44
CA LEU A 139 -8.62 -8.98 -9.14
C LEU A 139 -7.73 -8.40 -10.23
N ILE A 140 -8.03 -8.68 -11.51
CA ILE A 140 -7.25 -8.17 -12.64
C ILE A 140 -7.32 -6.64 -12.69
N ILE A 141 -8.51 -6.05 -12.52
CA ILE A 141 -8.71 -4.60 -12.59
C ILE A 141 -8.01 -3.91 -11.41
N VAL A 142 -8.26 -4.37 -10.18
CA VAL A 142 -7.70 -3.76 -8.96
C VAL A 142 -6.18 -3.95 -8.92
N GLY A 143 -5.70 -5.17 -9.19
CA GLY A 143 -4.28 -5.47 -9.24
C GLY A 143 -3.55 -4.70 -10.35
N GLY A 144 -4.15 -4.64 -11.54
CA GLY A 144 -3.63 -3.85 -12.66
C GLY A 144 -3.56 -2.37 -12.33
N ALA A 145 -4.63 -1.78 -11.80
CA ALA A 145 -4.65 -0.38 -11.37
C ALA A 145 -3.59 -0.09 -10.30
N ALA A 146 -3.46 -0.96 -9.30
CA ALA A 146 -2.47 -0.83 -8.24
C ALA A 146 -1.03 -0.86 -8.78
N LEU A 147 -0.73 -1.79 -9.69
CA LEU A 147 0.58 -1.89 -10.33
C LEU A 147 0.88 -0.66 -11.20
N ILE A 148 -0.09 -0.20 -12.01
CA ILE A 148 0.08 0.99 -12.85
C ILE A 148 0.39 2.21 -11.98
N LEU A 149 -0.43 2.47 -10.95
CA LEU A 149 -0.22 3.62 -10.06
C LEU A 149 1.13 3.56 -9.34
N ALA A 150 1.58 2.36 -8.95
CA ALA A 150 2.89 2.18 -8.31
C ALA A 150 4.08 2.47 -9.24
N GLN A 151 3.94 2.33 -10.57
CA GLN A 151 5.01 2.62 -11.52
C GLN A 151 5.10 4.10 -11.91
N ILE A 152 4.04 4.90 -11.71
CA ILE A 152 4.01 6.32 -12.10
C ILE A 152 5.23 7.11 -11.57
N PRO A 153 5.61 7.03 -10.27
CA PRO A 153 6.77 7.76 -9.77
C PRO A 153 8.06 7.39 -10.51
N PHE A 154 8.26 6.11 -10.83
CA PHE A 154 9.47 5.64 -11.50
C PHE A 154 9.54 6.11 -12.95
N LEU A 155 8.41 6.16 -13.66
CA LEU A 155 8.33 6.68 -15.02
C LEU A 155 8.68 8.18 -15.05
N ILE A 156 8.19 8.94 -14.07
CA ILE A 156 8.48 10.37 -13.93
C ILE A 156 9.97 10.58 -13.64
N THR A 157 10.56 9.83 -12.70
CA THR A 157 12.01 9.91 -12.40
C THR A 157 12.85 9.60 -13.65
N LYS A 158 12.52 8.52 -14.38
CA LYS A 158 13.26 8.14 -15.59
C LYS A 158 13.19 9.22 -16.67
N ARG A 159 12.03 9.87 -16.84
CA ARG A 159 11.85 10.98 -17.79
C ARG A 159 12.64 12.22 -17.38
N LYS A 160 12.64 12.59 -16.09
CA LYS A 160 13.40 13.74 -15.57
C LYS A 160 14.91 13.57 -15.81
N ASN A 161 15.45 12.39 -15.52
CA ASN A 161 16.87 12.10 -15.74
C ASN A 161 17.26 12.15 -17.22
N ARG A 162 16.36 11.71 -18.12
CA ARG A 162 16.61 11.77 -19.56
C ARG A 162 16.69 13.22 -20.08
N ILE A 163 15.77 14.08 -19.66
CA ILE A 163 15.75 15.50 -20.07
C ILE A 163 16.97 16.25 -19.51
N GLY A 164 17.39 15.95 -18.28
CA GLY A 164 18.61 16.51 -17.71
C GLY A 164 19.84 16.20 -18.56
N ASN A 165 20.00 14.94 -18.97
CA ASN A 165 21.13 14.53 -19.80
C ASN A 165 21.10 15.11 -21.22
N GLU A 166 19.91 15.33 -21.81
CA GLU A 166 19.76 15.97 -23.14
C GLU A 166 20.07 17.48 -23.10
N ASN A 167 19.98 18.14 -21.95
CA ASN A 167 20.34 19.56 -21.79
C ASN A 167 21.83 19.80 -21.45
N GLU A 168 22.55 18.76 -21.04
CA GLU A 168 23.99 18.80 -20.70
C GLU A 168 24.89 18.36 -21.86
N SER A 169 24.31 17.84 -22.95
CA SER A 169 25.00 17.44 -24.20
C SER A 169 24.86 18.49 -25.30
#